data_AF-A0A7S0ZUY6-F1
#
_entry.id   AF-A0A7S0ZUY6-F1
#
_cell.length_a   1.000
_cell.length_b   1.000
_cell.length_c   1.000
_cell.angle_alpha   90.00
_cell.angle_beta   90.00
_cell.angle_gamma   90.00
#
_symmetry.space_group_name_H-M   'P 1'
#
loop_
_entity.id
_entity.type
_entity.pdbx_description
1 polymer ?
#
loop_
_entity_poly.entity_id
_entity_poly.type
_entity_poly.pdbx_seq_one_letter_code
_entity_poly.pdbx_strand_id
1 'polypeptide(L)'
;CRAVRYLHGQRPTIVHGDLKDSNVMVEAMKDTYRAKITDFGLSRLLTRAAQPLGGTIRWMAPELFLNAGKPHAACDIFSIGRLMYFIITRQLPLAGFSPKEIISRECQGSPLELDWPVAAAHHAAHIACKCLARKPSLRPEMAEVLNMISALIVPQRLCPDVDGRHTRKTCRL
;
A
#
# COMPACT_ATOMS: atom_id res chain seq x y z
N CYS A 1 5.93 -5.93 -4.51
CA CYS A 1 5.71 -7.07 -3.58
C CYS A 1 6.87 -8.08 -3.51
N ARG A 2 7.35 -8.70 -4.61
CA ARG A 2 8.46 -9.69 -4.54
C ARG A 2 9.74 -9.14 -3.90
N ALA A 3 10.15 -7.93 -4.29
CA ALA A 3 11.30 -7.26 -3.70
C ALA A 3 11.12 -7.01 -2.18
N VAL A 4 9.96 -6.51 -1.75
CA VAL A 4 9.66 -6.30 -0.32
C VAL A 4 9.70 -7.63 0.45
N ARG A 5 9.14 -8.73 -0.09
CA ARG A 5 9.25 -10.05 0.54
C ARG A 5 10.70 -10.46 0.72
N TYR A 6 11.53 -10.22 -0.29
CA TYR A 6 12.96 -10.53 -0.22
C TYR A 6 13.65 -9.74 0.90
N LEU A 7 13.39 -8.43 1.03
CA LEU A 7 13.94 -7.61 2.12
C LEU A 7 13.49 -8.11 3.50
N HIS A 8 12.19 -8.41 3.64
CA HIS A 8 11.62 -8.87 4.91
C HIS A 8 12.16 -10.24 5.35
N GLY A 9 12.52 -11.10 4.38
CA GLY A 9 13.11 -12.41 4.64
C GLY A 9 14.60 -12.43 4.98
N GLN A 10 15.28 -11.28 4.97
CA GLN A 10 16.69 -11.19 5.36
C GLN A 10 16.88 -11.41 6.87
N ARG A 11 18.10 -11.74 7.28
CA ARG A 11 18.49 -11.87 8.69
C ARG A 11 19.71 -10.99 8.98
N PRO A 12 19.56 -9.87 9.72
CA PRO A 12 18.31 -9.34 10.28
C PRO A 12 17.33 -8.84 9.19
N THR A 13 16.04 -8.78 9.52
CA THR A 13 14.99 -8.27 8.64
C THR A 13 15.33 -6.86 8.15
N ILE A 14 15.24 -6.65 6.83
CA ILE A 14 15.42 -5.33 6.23
C ILE A 14 14.06 -4.71 5.97
N VAL A 15 13.79 -3.55 6.56
CA VAL A 15 12.61 -2.73 6.31
C VAL A 15 13.01 -1.62 5.35
N HIS A 16 12.19 -1.35 4.33
CA HIS A 16 12.47 -0.26 3.40
C HIS A 16 12.17 1.10 4.04
N GLY A 17 10.98 1.26 4.64
CA GLY A 17 10.60 2.43 5.44
C GLY A 17 10.17 3.68 4.66
N ASP A 18 10.20 3.64 3.33
CA ASP A 18 9.88 4.80 2.46
C ASP A 18 9.35 4.33 1.10
N LEU A 19 8.46 3.34 1.11
CA LEU A 19 7.82 2.87 -0.12
C LEU A 19 6.80 3.90 -0.57
N LYS A 20 7.03 4.46 -1.76
CA LYS A 20 6.20 5.46 -2.43
C LYS A 20 6.38 5.35 -3.93
N ASP A 21 5.54 6.04 -4.69
CA ASP A 21 5.55 6.06 -6.15
C ASP A 21 6.94 6.44 -6.71
N SER A 22 7.57 7.49 -6.18
CA SER A 22 8.90 7.93 -6.65
C SER A 22 10.04 6.94 -6.37
N ASN A 23 9.82 5.96 -5.49
CA ASN A 23 10.80 4.93 -5.10
C ASN A 23 10.54 3.59 -5.81
N VAL A 24 9.66 3.59 -6.82
CA VAL A 24 9.39 2.45 -7.68
C VAL A 24 9.70 2.84 -9.13
N MET A 25 10.81 2.34 -9.65
CA MET A 25 11.18 2.52 -11.06
C MET A 25 10.61 1.41 -11.92
N VAL A 26 10.24 1.73 -13.16
CA VAL A 26 9.78 0.76 -14.15
C VAL A 26 10.79 0.68 -15.28
N GLU A 27 11.42 -0.48 -15.43
CA GLU A 27 12.33 -0.80 -16.53
C GLU A 27 11.51 -1.46 -17.66
N ALA A 28 11.58 -0.87 -18.86
CA ALA A 28 11.07 -1.51 -20.06
C ALA A 28 12.08 -2.57 -20.52
N MET A 29 11.63 -3.83 -20.56
CA MET A 29 12.35 -4.95 -21.16
C MET A 29 11.72 -5.24 -22.53
N LYS A 30 12.39 -6.06 -23.36
CA LYS A 30 11.97 -6.34 -24.75
C LYS A 30 10.45 -6.59 -24.91
N ASP A 31 9.88 -7.45 -24.08
CA ASP A 31 8.46 -7.85 -24.16
C ASP A 31 7.71 -7.72 -22.82
N THR A 32 8.32 -7.08 -21.80
CA THR A 32 7.73 -7.01 -20.45
C THR A 32 8.17 -5.74 -19.72
N TYR A 33 7.49 -5.43 -18.61
CA TYR A 33 7.92 -4.38 -17.70
C TYR A 33 8.40 -4.99 -16.38
N ARG A 34 9.46 -4.42 -15.81
CA ARG A 34 9.98 -4.83 -14.51
C ARG A 34 10.00 -3.64 -13.55
N ALA A 35 9.23 -3.75 -12.47
CA ALA A 35 9.31 -2.82 -11.36
C ALA A 35 10.54 -3.11 -10.48
N LYS A 36 11.30 -2.06 -10.14
CA LYS A 36 12.44 -2.08 -9.22
C LYS A 36 12.18 -1.09 -8.09
N ILE A 37 12.49 -1.51 -6.87
CA ILE A 37 12.42 -0.61 -5.70
C ILE A 37 13.78 0.07 -5.56
N THR A 38 13.78 1.37 -5.30
CA THR A 38 14.98 2.21 -5.16
C THR A 38 14.93 3.00 -3.87
N ASP A 39 16.01 3.73 -3.60
CA ASP A 39 16.16 4.60 -2.43
C ASP A 39 16.05 3.85 -1.08
N PHE A 40 17.14 3.15 -0.81
CA PHE A 40 17.39 2.43 0.42
C PHE A 40 17.94 3.32 1.55
N GLY A 41 17.90 4.65 1.40
CA GLY A 41 18.49 5.61 2.35
C GLY A 41 17.94 5.51 3.77
N LEU A 42 16.72 4.97 3.92
CA LEU A 42 16.08 4.69 5.21
C LEU A 42 16.10 3.20 5.57
N SER A 43 16.57 2.34 4.67
CA SER A 43 16.75 0.91 4.95
C SER A 43 18.03 0.72 5.79
N ARG A 44 17.91 0.00 6.91
CA ARG A 44 18.97 -0.24 7.92
C ARG A 44 19.47 0.95 8.77
N LEU A 45 19.00 2.18 8.58
CA LEU A 45 19.46 3.37 9.33
C LEU A 45 18.29 4.13 9.97
N LEU A 46 17.72 3.57 11.03
CA LEU A 46 16.72 4.29 11.83
C LEU A 46 17.11 4.32 13.30
N THR A 47 18.34 4.78 13.51
CA THR A 47 18.74 5.55 14.69
C THR A 47 17.93 6.84 14.74
N ARG A 48 16.75 6.77 15.35
CA ARG A 48 16.03 7.86 16.07
C ARG A 48 15.71 9.21 15.39
N ALA A 49 16.21 9.56 14.20
CA ALA A 49 16.23 10.98 13.79
C ALA A 49 15.73 11.32 12.36
N ALA A 50 15.31 10.35 11.54
CA ALA A 50 14.73 10.70 10.24
C ALA A 50 13.30 11.22 10.43
N GLN A 51 13.16 12.54 10.56
CA GLN A 51 11.87 13.23 10.48
C GLN A 51 11.21 12.88 9.14
N PRO A 52 9.93 12.46 9.12
CA PRO A 52 9.20 12.28 7.89
C PRO A 52 9.25 13.58 7.08
N LEU A 53 9.88 13.57 5.91
CA LEU A 53 9.69 14.63 4.93
C LEU A 53 8.19 14.67 4.61
N GLY A 54 7.55 15.84 4.69
CA GLY A 54 6.09 15.97 4.67
C GLY A 54 5.38 15.30 3.48
N GLY A 55 6.06 15.14 2.33
CA GLY A 55 5.53 14.41 1.17
C GLY A 55 5.34 12.90 1.39
N THR A 56 6.07 12.31 2.33
CA THR A 56 6.03 10.87 2.62
C THR A 56 4.80 10.48 3.45
N ILE A 57 4.22 11.39 4.25
CA ILE A 57 3.15 11.11 5.22
C ILE A 57 1.95 10.35 4.61
N ARG A 58 1.55 10.65 3.37
CA ARG A 58 0.42 9.96 2.71
C ARG A 58 0.68 8.47 2.42
N TRP A 59 1.95 8.07 2.37
CA TRP A 59 2.39 6.70 2.17
C TRP A 59 2.64 5.98 3.50
N MET A 60 3.04 6.72 4.54
CA MET A 60 3.48 6.17 5.83
C MET A 60 2.35 5.56 6.64
N ALA A 61 2.70 4.48 7.33
CA ALA A 61 1.85 3.88 8.34
C ALA A 61 1.68 4.82 9.56
N PRO A 62 0.47 4.92 10.13
CA PRO A 62 0.18 5.89 11.18
C PRO A 62 1.03 5.72 12.44
N GLU A 63 1.39 4.49 12.80
CA GLU A 63 2.22 4.23 13.98
C GLU A 63 3.61 4.89 13.93
N LEU A 64 4.12 5.22 12.74
CA LEU A 64 5.43 5.83 12.57
C LEU A 64 5.46 7.30 13.01
N PHE A 65 4.36 8.03 12.80
CA PHE A 65 4.28 9.45 13.16
C PHE A 65 3.40 9.71 14.39
N LEU A 66 2.53 8.77 14.79
CA LEU A 66 1.76 8.90 16.03
C LEU A 66 2.59 8.56 17.27
N ASN A 67 3.42 7.51 17.19
CA ASN A 67 4.11 6.97 18.36
C ASN A 67 5.63 7.11 18.28
N ALA A 68 6.15 7.80 17.26
CA ALA A 68 7.58 7.80 16.91
C ALA A 68 8.17 6.38 16.90
N GLY A 69 7.37 5.40 16.47
CA GLY A 69 7.71 3.99 16.51
C GLY A 69 8.89 3.67 15.59
N LYS A 70 9.69 2.67 15.94
CA LYS A 70 10.71 2.15 15.02
C LYS A 70 10.01 1.46 13.85
N PRO A 71 10.40 1.74 12.60
CA PRO A 71 9.88 0.99 11.46
C PRO A 71 10.12 -0.50 11.56
N HIS A 72 9.09 -1.23 11.16
CA HIS A 72 9.02 -2.67 11.14
C HIS A 72 8.35 -3.12 9.83
N ALA A 73 8.43 -4.42 9.51
CA ALA A 73 7.92 -4.97 8.25
C ALA A 73 6.47 -4.55 7.94
N ALA A 74 5.59 -4.52 8.94
CA ALA A 74 4.19 -4.12 8.77
C ALA A 74 3.99 -2.65 8.28
N CYS A 75 4.98 -1.76 8.45
CA CYS A 75 4.90 -0.39 7.92
C CYS A 75 5.07 -0.36 6.39
N ASP A 76 5.94 -1.22 5.86
CA ASP A 76 6.08 -1.39 4.41
C ASP A 76 4.79 -1.98 3.82
N ILE A 77 4.10 -2.88 4.55
CA ILE A 77 2.81 -3.44 4.11
C ILE A 77 1.76 -2.33 3.93
N PHE A 78 1.66 -1.40 4.88
CA PHE A 78 0.74 -0.27 4.78
C PHE A 78 1.06 0.60 3.57
N SER A 79 2.35 0.91 3.38
CA SER A 79 2.83 1.69 2.25
C SER A 79 2.53 1.01 0.91
N ILE A 80 2.62 -0.33 0.86
CA ILE A 80 2.17 -1.13 -0.30
C ILE A 80 0.65 -0.98 -0.53
N GLY A 81 -0.17 -0.94 0.53
CA GLY A 81 -1.60 -0.67 0.40
C GLY A 81 -1.89 0.69 -0.24
N ARG A 82 -1.15 1.74 0.13
CA ARG A 82 -1.22 3.08 -0.48
C ARG A 82 -0.74 3.06 -1.95
N LEU A 83 0.32 2.33 -2.25
CA LEU A 83 0.79 2.11 -3.63
C LEU A 83 -0.23 1.36 -4.49
N MET A 84 -0.87 0.33 -3.94
CA MET A 84 -1.94 -0.39 -4.64
C MET A 84 -3.11 0.52 -4.96
N TYR A 85 -3.54 1.36 -4.01
CA TYR A 85 -4.53 2.40 -4.26
C TYR A 85 -4.10 3.28 -5.44
N PHE A 86 -2.90 3.86 -5.37
CA PHE A 86 -2.36 4.72 -6.44
C PHE A 86 -2.36 4.05 -7.81
N ILE A 87 -1.93 2.78 -7.90
CA ILE A 87 -1.88 2.04 -9.16
C ILE A 87 -3.29 1.80 -9.72
N ILE A 88 -4.24 1.45 -8.85
CA ILE A 88 -5.62 1.12 -9.23
C ILE A 88 -6.38 2.37 -9.68
N THR A 89 -6.23 3.48 -8.95
CA THR A 89 -7.02 4.71 -9.18
C THR A 89 -6.31 5.74 -10.04
N ARG A 90 -4.99 5.63 -10.20
CA ARG A 90 -4.09 6.67 -10.74
C ARG A 90 -4.16 7.99 -9.99
N GLN A 91 -4.62 7.96 -8.74
CA GLN A 91 -4.73 9.14 -7.88
C GLN A 91 -3.79 9.01 -6.69
N LEU A 92 -3.17 10.12 -6.29
CA LEU A 92 -2.38 10.15 -5.07
C LEU A 92 -3.26 9.80 -3.87
N PRO A 93 -2.81 8.93 -2.96
CA PRO A 93 -3.55 8.63 -1.74
C PRO A 93 -3.80 9.91 -0.96
N LEU A 94 -5.06 10.19 -0.59
CA LEU A 94 -5.45 11.41 0.12
C LEU A 94 -5.07 12.69 -0.63
N ALA A 95 -5.25 12.71 -1.95
CA ALA A 95 -5.09 13.91 -2.75
C ALA A 95 -5.96 15.06 -2.20
N GLY A 96 -5.42 16.28 -2.20
CA GLY A 96 -6.11 17.46 -1.65
C GLY A 96 -5.90 17.71 -0.16
N PHE A 97 -5.43 16.71 0.62
CA PHE A 97 -5.11 16.90 2.04
C PHE A 97 -3.64 17.22 2.27
N SER A 98 -3.38 18.17 3.17
CA SER A 98 -2.04 18.50 3.65
C SER A 98 -1.53 17.43 4.62
N PRO A 99 -0.20 17.27 4.77
CA PRO A 99 0.37 16.35 5.75
C PRO A 99 -0.11 16.60 7.19
N LYS A 100 -0.32 17.87 7.56
CA LYS A 100 -0.82 18.25 8.89
C LYS A 100 -2.25 17.76 9.12
N GLU A 101 -3.12 17.85 8.12
CA GLU A 101 -4.49 17.34 8.21
C GLU A 101 -4.50 15.82 8.33
N ILE A 102 -3.70 15.11 7.54
CA ILE A 102 -3.58 13.65 7.62
C ILE A 102 -3.17 13.23 9.04
N ILE A 103 -2.12 13.83 9.59
CA ILE A 103 -1.66 13.54 10.95
C ILE A 103 -2.75 13.87 11.98
N SER A 104 -3.37 15.04 11.88
CA SER A 104 -4.41 15.49 12.82
C SER A 104 -5.59 14.53 12.87
N ARG A 105 -6.07 14.06 11.70
CA ARG A 105 -7.20 13.13 11.59
C ARG A 105 -6.87 11.75 12.17
N GLU A 106 -5.65 11.28 11.97
CA GLU A 106 -5.14 10.04 12.58
C GLU A 106 -5.04 10.15 14.12
N CYS A 107 -4.52 11.28 14.64
CA CYS A 107 -4.46 11.56 16.08
C CYS A 107 -5.85 11.58 16.73
N GLN A 108 -6.85 12.14 16.03
CA GLN A 108 -8.24 12.21 16.49
C GLN A 108 -8.98 10.87 16.41
N GLY A 109 -8.35 9.83 15.84
CA GLY A 109 -9.01 8.54 15.64
C GLY A 109 -10.06 8.52 14.54
N SER A 110 -10.06 9.55 13.68
CA SER A 110 -11.00 9.74 12.58
C SER A 110 -10.22 9.82 11.25
N PRO A 111 -9.53 8.73 10.85
CA PRO A 111 -8.64 8.75 9.69
C PRO A 111 -9.39 9.13 8.41
N LEU A 112 -8.68 9.78 7.49
CA LEU A 112 -9.22 10.10 6.18
C LEU A 112 -9.36 8.82 5.34
N GLU A 113 -10.51 8.68 4.70
CA GLU A 113 -10.80 7.55 3.83
C GLU A 113 -10.17 7.74 2.45
N LEU A 114 -9.87 6.62 1.80
CA LEU A 114 -9.45 6.60 0.40
C LEU A 114 -10.68 6.54 -0.50
N ASP A 115 -10.71 7.38 -1.52
CA ASP A 115 -11.79 7.38 -2.50
C ASP A 115 -11.56 6.27 -3.54
N TRP A 116 -12.25 5.15 -3.37
CA TRP A 116 -12.19 4.00 -4.27
C TRP A 116 -13.29 4.11 -5.35
N PRO A 117 -12.95 4.13 -6.65
CA PRO A 117 -13.97 4.16 -7.69
C PRO A 117 -14.79 2.86 -7.66
N VAL A 118 -16.11 2.97 -7.89
CA VAL A 118 -17.07 1.85 -7.83
C VAL A 118 -16.65 0.66 -8.71
N ALA A 119 -16.01 0.92 -9.85
CA ALA A 119 -15.51 -0.11 -10.77
C ALA A 119 -14.21 -0.81 -10.33
N ALA A 120 -13.44 -0.24 -9.38
CA ALA A 120 -12.22 -0.85 -8.85
C ALA A 120 -12.50 -1.92 -7.78
N ALA A 121 -13.77 -2.07 -7.36
CA ALA A 121 -14.19 -3.08 -6.41
C ALA A 121 -14.22 -4.46 -7.09
N HIS A 122 -13.32 -5.35 -6.68
CA HIS A 122 -13.77 -6.52 -5.94
C HIS A 122 -12.59 -7.23 -5.26
N HIS A 123 -11.45 -7.39 -5.94
CA HIS A 123 -10.37 -8.21 -5.39
C HIS A 123 -9.06 -7.44 -5.08
N ALA A 124 -8.54 -6.65 -6.01
CA ALA A 124 -7.29 -5.90 -5.77
C ALA A 124 -7.44 -4.83 -4.69
N ALA A 125 -8.57 -4.10 -4.69
CA ALA A 125 -8.91 -3.14 -3.63
C ALA A 125 -9.06 -3.83 -2.27
N HIS A 126 -9.62 -5.04 -2.21
CA HIS A 126 -9.74 -5.79 -0.96
C HIS A 126 -8.37 -6.16 -0.37
N ILE A 127 -7.41 -6.54 -1.21
CA ILE A 127 -6.01 -6.77 -0.77
C ILE A 127 -5.40 -5.47 -0.24
N ALA A 128 -5.60 -4.35 -0.94
CA ALA A 128 -5.10 -3.05 -0.50
C ALA A 128 -5.70 -2.66 0.86
N CYS A 129 -7.01 -2.82 1.07
CA CYS A 129 -7.67 -2.54 2.35
C CYS A 129 -7.12 -3.39 3.49
N LYS A 130 -6.83 -4.69 3.27
CA LYS A 130 -6.15 -5.53 4.27
C LYS A 130 -4.77 -5.00 4.65
N CYS A 131 -4.02 -4.53 3.65
CA CYS A 131 -2.71 -3.92 3.88
C CYS A 131 -2.80 -2.60 4.67
N LEU A 132 -3.90 -1.86 4.51
CA LEU A 132 -4.17 -0.57 5.15
C LEU A 132 -4.76 -0.66 6.57
N ALA A 133 -4.83 -1.87 7.16
CA ALA A 133 -5.36 -2.03 8.51
C ALA A 133 -4.64 -1.12 9.51
N ARG A 134 -5.41 -0.40 10.34
CA ARG A 134 -4.85 0.58 11.30
C ARG A 134 -3.90 -0.06 12.29
N LYS A 135 -4.28 -1.23 12.85
CA LYS A 135 -3.41 -2.02 13.74
C LYS A 135 -2.38 -2.78 12.90
N PRO A 136 -1.07 -2.62 13.14
CA PRO A 136 -0.03 -3.30 12.37
C PRO A 136 -0.14 -4.83 12.39
N SER A 137 -0.58 -5.40 13.50
CA SER A 137 -0.76 -6.86 13.67
C SER A 137 -1.89 -7.48 12.84
N LEU A 138 -2.79 -6.64 12.29
CA LEU A 138 -3.86 -7.10 11.41
C LEU A 138 -3.46 -7.05 9.94
N ARG A 139 -2.27 -6.53 9.62
CA ARG A 139 -1.76 -6.47 8.26
C ARG A 139 -1.15 -7.83 7.90
N PRO A 140 -1.39 -8.33 6.68
CA PRO A 140 -0.78 -9.56 6.22
C PRO A 140 0.74 -9.42 6.09
N GLU A 141 1.45 -10.54 6.19
CA GLU A 141 2.84 -10.60 5.79
C GLU A 141 2.96 -10.45 4.26
N MET A 142 4.14 -10.00 3.79
CA MET A 142 4.34 -9.80 2.35
C MET A 142 4.26 -11.10 1.55
N ALA A 143 4.50 -12.26 2.18
CA ALA A 143 4.26 -13.56 1.56
C ALA A 143 2.76 -13.80 1.29
N GLU A 144 1.90 -13.49 2.25
CA GLU A 144 0.45 -13.61 2.12
C GLU A 144 -0.10 -12.64 1.07
N VAL A 145 0.40 -11.39 1.05
CA VAL A 145 0.05 -10.41 0.02
C VAL A 145 0.38 -10.93 -1.38
N LEU A 146 1.54 -11.56 -1.57
CA LEU A 146 1.93 -12.16 -2.84
C LEU A 146 1.02 -13.32 -3.25
N ASN A 147 0.61 -14.16 -2.30
CA ASN A 147 -0.31 -15.26 -2.55
C ASN A 147 -1.68 -14.72 -3.01
N MET A 148 -2.20 -13.71 -2.31
CA MET A 148 -3.46 -13.06 -2.68
C MET A 148 -3.39 -12.43 -4.08
N ILE A 149 -2.31 -11.71 -4.42
CA ILE A 149 -2.13 -11.12 -5.76
C ILE A 149 -2.02 -12.21 -6.84
N SER A 150 -1.27 -13.28 -6.57
CA SER A 150 -1.07 -14.34 -7.56
C SER A 150 -2.37 -15.06 -7.88
N ALA A 151 -3.26 -15.22 -6.89
CA ALA A 151 -4.61 -15.76 -7.09
C ALA A 151 -5.49 -14.87 -7.99
N LEU A 152 -5.18 -13.59 -8.16
CA LEU A 152 -5.88 -12.70 -9.11
C LEU A 152 -5.42 -12.86 -10.55
N ILE A 153 -4.19 -13.33 -10.76
CA ILE A 153 -3.55 -13.41 -12.08
C ILE A 153 -3.84 -14.76 -12.76
N VAL A 154 -4.26 -15.77 -11.99
CA VAL A 154 -4.82 -17.00 -12.57
C VAL A 154 -6.07 -16.60 -13.37
N PRO A 155 -6.21 -17.01 -14.64
CA PRO A 155 -7.40 -16.69 -15.40
C PRO A 155 -8.61 -17.23 -14.65
N GLN A 156 -9.42 -16.34 -14.07
CA GLN A 156 -10.79 -16.70 -13.78
C GLN A 156 -11.37 -17.07 -15.14
N ARG A 157 -11.70 -18.35 -15.34
CA ARG A 157 -12.41 -18.77 -16.54
C ARG A 157 -13.58 -17.81 -16.70
N LEU A 158 -13.58 -17.05 -17.80
CA LEU A 158 -14.66 -16.16 -18.17
C LEU A 158 -15.97 -16.96 -18.07
N CYS A 159 -16.76 -16.72 -17.03
CA CYS A 159 -18.15 -17.14 -17.05
C CYS A 159 -18.80 -16.32 -18.18
N PRO A 160 -19.49 -16.97 -19.13
CA PRO A 160 -20.18 -16.23 -20.18
C PRO A 160 -21.20 -15.29 -19.54
N ASP A 161 -21.21 -14.03 -19.99
CA ASP A 161 -22.17 -13.01 -19.61
C ASP A 161 -23.60 -13.58 -19.70
N VAL A 162 -24.32 -13.58 -18.57
CA VAL A 162 -25.77 -13.78 -18.57
C VAL A 162 -26.41 -12.44 -18.24
N ASP A 163 -26.89 -11.81 -19.31
CA ASP A 163 -27.92 -10.77 -19.39
C ASP A 163 -28.11 -9.79 -18.23
N GLY A 164 -27.70 -8.55 -18.50
CA GLY A 164 -28.48 -7.32 -18.30
C GLY A 164 -29.54 -7.29 -17.19
N ARG A 165 -29.20 -6.60 -16.09
CA ARG A 165 -30.04 -5.53 -15.52
C ARG A 165 -29.29 -4.73 -14.45
N HIS A 166 -29.15 -3.43 -14.72
CA HIS A 166 -28.62 -2.44 -13.80
C HIS A 166 -29.50 -2.30 -12.55
N THR A 167 -28.92 -2.45 -11.36
CA THR A 167 -29.39 -1.70 -10.18
C THR A 167 -28.19 -1.23 -9.37
N ARG A 168 -28.09 0.09 -9.19
CA ARG A 168 -27.10 0.74 -8.33
C ARG A 168 -27.44 0.43 -6.88
N LYS A 169 -26.54 -0.24 -6.16
CA LYS A 169 -26.52 -0.26 -4.70
C LYS A 169 -25.11 0.05 -4.24
N THR A 170 -24.96 1.18 -3.55
CA THR A 170 -23.75 1.58 -2.84
C THR A 170 -23.45 0.55 -1.75
N CYS A 171 -22.30 -0.10 -1.82
CA CYS A 171 -21.82 -0.98 -0.75
C CYS A 171 -20.87 -0.16 0.13
N ARG A 172 -21.23 0.05 1.40
CA ARG A 172 -20.27 0.45 2.42
C ARG A 172 -19.49 -0.80 2.80
N LEU A 173 -18.17 -0.76 2.65
CA LEU A 173 -17.23 -1.77 3.14
C LEU A 173 -16.87 -1.49 4.60
#